data_AF-A0A8J2IUI3-F1
#
_entry.id   AF-A0A8J2IUI3-F1
#
_cell.length_a   1.000
_cell.length_b   1.000
_cell.length_c   1.000
_cell.angle_alpha   90.00
_cell.angle_beta   90.00
_cell.angle_gamma   90.00
#
_symmetry.space_group_name_H-M   'P 1'
#
loop_
_entity.id
_entity.type
_entity.pdbx_description
1 polymer ?
#
loop_
_entity_poly.entity_id
_entity_poly.type
_entity_poly.pdbx_seq_one_letter_code
_entity_poly.pdbx_strand_id
1 'polypeptide(L)'
;MAKSFLISCLLLAGQATAQNFTANETCPAHVRNIKEGGFGSHFNSTGSISVQFPQQGEWRISVSLTDTRAENLWYGDYRSMQWLSTWLSVPESLVGTKKGNETNVCVYMMRGDNHTATNATEPRESCDGIIDEECMGEILEFDSPLKDGRCPRMRDNFSFGCGHFMLTQSESTHELPDWYHTDLSVHPRNFSSSNCTLDELQNVDLDNDYVTYGGFPSGALLPGDRELDSFEAYDLQVRQPVGLLFVTHYDGNVSSEMVCIAPNDLAEGSRVPQSEFPDESGAVLMRVGWTGVLVGVAVLVSVL
;
A
#
# COMPACT_ATOMS: atom_id res chain seq x y z
N MET A 1 -34.17 67.34 -6.85
CA MET A 1 -32.73 66.98 -6.83
C MET A 1 -32.57 65.71 -6.01
N ALA A 2 -32.31 64.58 -6.68
CA ALA A 2 -31.59 63.41 -6.16
C ALA A 2 -31.51 62.41 -7.33
N LYS A 3 -30.30 62.24 -7.89
CA LYS A 3 -29.98 61.23 -8.90
C LYS A 3 -29.60 59.95 -8.15
N SER A 4 -30.36 58.87 -8.32
CA SER A 4 -29.98 57.56 -7.80
C SER A 4 -29.30 56.76 -8.92
N PHE A 5 -28.01 56.51 -8.73
CA PHE A 5 -27.23 55.54 -9.49
C PHE A 5 -27.68 54.13 -9.12
N LEU A 6 -28.00 53.29 -10.11
CA LEU A 6 -28.09 51.84 -9.93
C LEU A 6 -26.87 51.21 -10.61
N ILE A 7 -25.99 50.70 -9.76
CA ILE A 7 -24.77 49.97 -10.11
C ILE A 7 -25.17 48.54 -10.50
N SER A 8 -24.68 48.14 -11.67
CA SER A 8 -24.82 46.81 -12.26
C SER A 8 -23.96 45.80 -11.48
N CYS A 9 -24.57 44.73 -10.96
CA CYS A 9 -23.84 43.55 -10.48
C CYS A 9 -24.15 42.38 -11.40
N LEU A 10 -23.21 42.09 -12.31
CA LEU A 10 -23.13 40.85 -13.07
C LEU A 10 -22.76 39.70 -12.13
N LEU A 11 -23.74 38.85 -11.82
CA LEU A 11 -23.48 37.53 -11.24
C LEU A 11 -23.06 36.59 -12.37
N LEU A 12 -21.74 36.42 -12.52
CA LEU A 12 -21.17 35.29 -13.25
C LEU A 12 -21.41 34.03 -12.41
N ALA A 13 -22.48 33.31 -12.71
CA ALA A 13 -22.65 31.93 -12.28
C ALA A 13 -21.62 31.07 -13.04
N GLY A 14 -20.50 30.78 -12.39
CA GLY A 14 -19.58 29.73 -12.83
C GLY A 14 -20.30 28.39 -12.72
N GLN A 15 -20.73 27.82 -13.84
CA GLN A 15 -21.13 26.42 -13.89
C GLN A 15 -19.87 25.58 -13.73
N ALA A 16 -19.71 24.97 -12.56
CA ALA A 16 -18.78 23.87 -12.38
C ALA A 16 -19.30 22.71 -13.25
N THR A 17 -18.74 22.55 -14.45
CA THR A 17 -18.88 21.31 -15.19
C THR A 17 -18.10 20.26 -14.43
N ALA A 18 -18.80 19.36 -13.72
CA ALA A 18 -18.22 18.10 -13.30
C ALA A 18 -17.69 17.40 -14.57
N GLN A 19 -16.37 17.31 -14.71
CA GLN A 19 -15.76 16.56 -15.79
C GLN A 19 -16.13 15.09 -15.55
N ASN A 20 -16.92 14.55 -16.47
CA ASN A 20 -17.35 13.16 -16.45
C ASN A 20 -16.15 12.30 -16.87
N PHE A 21 -15.21 12.05 -15.95
CA PHE A 21 -14.17 11.07 -16.16
C PHE A 21 -14.78 9.68 -15.99
N THR A 22 -15.24 9.07 -17.09
CA THR A 22 -15.49 7.64 -17.11
C THR A 22 -14.14 6.94 -17.06
N ALA A 23 -13.64 6.68 -15.85
CA ALA A 23 -12.56 5.72 -15.68
C ALA A 23 -13.05 4.37 -16.21
N ASN A 24 -12.23 3.70 -17.01
CA ASN A 24 -12.59 2.42 -17.60
C ASN A 24 -12.91 1.42 -16.47
N GLU A 25 -14.07 0.76 -16.50
CA GLU A 25 -14.49 -0.22 -15.49
C GLU A 25 -13.44 -1.34 -15.29
N THR A 26 -12.57 -1.55 -16.29
CA THR A 26 -11.46 -2.51 -16.27
C THR A 26 -10.24 -2.08 -15.44
N CYS A 27 -10.16 -0.83 -14.97
CA CYS A 27 -9.03 -0.38 -14.15
C CYS A 27 -9.10 -0.93 -12.72
N PRO A 28 -7.95 -1.09 -12.05
CA PRO A 28 -7.91 -1.44 -10.63
C PRO A 28 -8.80 -0.50 -9.80
N ALA A 29 -9.54 -1.04 -8.83
CA ALA A 29 -10.56 -0.30 -8.08
C ALA A 29 -10.01 0.98 -7.45
N HIS A 30 -8.80 0.94 -6.87
CA HIS A 30 -8.18 2.13 -6.26
C HIS A 30 -7.83 3.21 -7.28
N VAL A 31 -7.33 2.85 -8.47
CA VAL A 31 -7.07 3.81 -9.55
C VAL A 31 -8.38 4.46 -10.01
N ARG A 32 -9.43 3.66 -10.17
CA ARG A 32 -10.76 4.15 -10.55
C ARG A 32 -11.32 5.11 -9.51
N ASN A 33 -11.30 4.73 -8.23
CA ASN A 33 -11.81 5.58 -7.14
C ASN A 33 -11.10 6.94 -7.09
N ILE A 34 -9.79 6.99 -7.33
CA ILE A 34 -9.04 8.25 -7.38
C ILE A 34 -9.48 9.09 -8.58
N LYS A 35 -9.56 8.51 -9.78
CA LYS A 35 -9.98 9.22 -11.01
C LYS A 35 -11.42 9.75 -10.92
N GLU A 36 -12.30 9.03 -10.26
CA GLU A 36 -13.72 9.39 -10.12
C GLU A 36 -14.00 10.29 -8.90
N GLY A 37 -13.00 10.55 -8.04
CA GLY A 37 -13.19 11.25 -6.77
C GLY A 37 -14.11 10.50 -5.81
N GLY A 38 -14.12 9.17 -5.89
CA GLY A 38 -14.95 8.28 -5.08
C GLY A 38 -14.43 8.07 -3.66
N PHE A 39 -15.13 7.24 -2.88
CA PHE A 39 -14.69 6.89 -1.54
C PHE A 39 -13.30 6.23 -1.54
N GLY A 40 -12.38 6.73 -0.70
CA GLY A 40 -10.98 6.30 -0.70
C GLY A 40 -10.12 6.89 -1.84
N SER A 41 -10.55 8.00 -2.45
CA SER A 41 -9.74 8.78 -3.40
C SER A 41 -8.64 9.59 -2.74
N HIS A 42 -8.64 9.68 -1.41
CA HIS A 42 -7.68 10.45 -0.63
C HIS A 42 -6.97 9.56 0.37
N PHE A 43 -5.70 9.86 0.60
CA PHE A 43 -4.86 9.15 1.55
C PHE A 43 -4.62 10.01 2.78
N ASN A 44 -4.55 9.35 3.93
CA ASN A 44 -4.15 10.01 5.17
C ASN A 44 -2.64 10.19 5.21
N SER A 45 -1.92 9.22 4.66
CA SER A 45 -0.46 9.25 4.61
C SER A 45 0.10 8.39 3.49
N THR A 46 1.35 8.67 3.15
CA THR A 46 2.12 8.01 2.10
C THR A 46 3.53 7.74 2.56
N GLY A 47 4.28 6.97 1.80
CA GLY A 47 5.71 6.80 1.95
C GLY A 47 6.28 6.33 0.62
N SER A 48 7.49 6.75 0.28
CA SER A 48 8.08 6.41 -1.01
C SER A 48 9.59 6.22 -0.95
N ILE A 49 10.11 5.47 -1.91
CA ILE A 49 11.56 5.28 -2.11
C ILE A 49 11.87 5.12 -3.60
N SER A 50 13.02 5.64 -4.03
CA SER A 50 13.55 5.42 -5.38
C SER A 50 14.26 4.08 -5.46
N VAL A 51 14.09 3.36 -6.56
CA VAL A 51 14.75 2.09 -6.84
C VAL A 51 15.33 2.09 -8.24
N GLN A 52 16.60 1.71 -8.35
CA GLN A 52 17.29 1.57 -9.64
C GLN A 52 17.26 0.11 -10.10
N PHE A 53 16.24 -0.27 -10.88
CA PHE A 53 16.19 -1.62 -11.45
C PHE A 53 17.19 -1.77 -12.61
N PRO A 54 17.92 -2.90 -12.69
CA PRO A 54 18.82 -3.17 -13.80
C PRO A 54 18.14 -3.01 -15.15
N GLN A 55 18.77 -2.26 -16.04
CA GLN A 55 18.28 -1.98 -17.40
C GLN A 55 16.98 -1.19 -17.49
N GLN A 56 16.29 -0.87 -16.39
CA GLN A 56 14.95 -0.24 -16.41
C GLN A 56 14.96 1.27 -16.14
N GLY A 57 15.98 1.80 -15.46
CA GLY A 57 16.03 3.20 -15.01
C GLY A 57 15.63 3.33 -13.54
N GLU A 58 15.60 4.55 -13.02
CA GLU A 58 15.06 4.82 -11.68
C GLU A 58 13.54 4.76 -11.73
N TRP A 59 12.94 4.00 -10.83
CA TRP A 59 11.50 3.93 -10.57
C TRP A 59 11.22 4.38 -9.15
N ARG A 60 10.01 4.86 -8.86
CA ARG A 60 9.59 5.21 -7.50
C ARG A 60 8.52 4.24 -7.01
N ILE A 61 8.79 3.60 -5.88
CA ILE A 61 7.82 2.75 -5.19
C ILE A 61 7.15 3.60 -4.12
N SER A 62 5.84 3.46 -3.98
CA SER A 62 5.11 4.16 -2.92
C SER A 62 4.07 3.26 -2.26
N VAL A 63 3.81 3.54 -1.00
CA VAL A 63 2.67 3.02 -0.25
C VAL A 63 1.78 4.16 0.17
N SER A 64 0.48 3.90 0.26
CA SER A 64 -0.50 4.86 0.79
C SER A 64 -1.37 4.18 1.83
N LEU A 65 -1.68 4.89 2.90
CA LEU A 65 -2.63 4.47 3.92
C LEU A 65 -3.89 5.34 3.84
N THR A 66 -5.04 4.68 3.79
CA THR A 66 -6.36 5.31 3.96
C THR A 66 -6.99 4.78 5.23
N ASP A 67 -7.42 5.67 6.11
CA ASP A 67 -8.22 5.37 7.28
C ASP A 67 -9.66 5.79 7.03
N THR A 68 -10.57 4.83 7.19
CA THR A 68 -11.98 5.04 6.99
C THR A 68 -12.71 4.86 8.31
N ARG A 69 -13.46 5.88 8.73
CA ARG A 69 -14.32 5.85 9.92
C ARG A 69 -15.51 6.80 9.76
N ALA A 70 -16.70 6.39 10.21
CA ALA A 70 -17.89 7.23 10.23
C ALA A 70 -18.93 6.71 11.26
N GLU A 71 -19.81 7.59 11.76
CA GLU A 71 -20.79 7.23 12.80
C GLU A 71 -21.66 6.00 12.46
N ASN A 72 -22.00 5.82 11.18
CA ASN A 72 -22.85 4.72 10.72
C ASN A 72 -22.09 3.62 9.96
N LEU A 73 -20.77 3.56 10.13
CA LEU A 73 -19.91 2.60 9.44
C LEU A 73 -19.31 1.62 10.45
N TRP A 74 -19.35 0.33 10.09
CA TRP A 74 -18.87 -0.77 10.92
C TRP A 74 -18.20 -1.82 10.04
N TYR A 75 -17.09 -2.36 10.54
CA TYR A 75 -16.31 -3.41 9.91
C TYR A 75 -16.23 -4.60 10.87
N GLY A 76 -17.33 -5.35 10.98
CA GLY A 76 -17.50 -6.29 12.08
C GLY A 76 -17.61 -5.54 13.42
N ASP A 77 -16.72 -5.84 14.36
CA ASP A 77 -16.67 -5.20 15.69
C ASP A 77 -15.88 -3.87 15.70
N TYR A 78 -15.38 -3.41 14.54
CA TYR A 78 -14.52 -2.24 14.43
C TYR A 78 -15.25 -1.03 13.82
N ARG A 79 -14.89 0.16 14.28
CA ARG A 79 -15.40 1.48 13.87
C ARG A 79 -14.50 2.17 12.85
N SER A 80 -13.29 1.67 12.66
CA SER A 80 -12.41 2.06 11.57
C SER A 80 -11.90 0.86 10.77
N MET A 81 -11.48 1.13 9.54
CA MET A 81 -10.69 0.21 8.72
C MET A 81 -9.57 1.00 8.06
N GLN A 82 -8.33 0.52 8.19
CA GLN A 82 -7.20 1.05 7.45
C GLN A 82 -6.98 0.22 6.19
N TRP A 83 -6.65 0.87 5.09
CA TRP A 83 -6.35 0.22 3.82
C TRP A 83 -4.98 0.66 3.34
N LEU A 84 -4.11 -0.30 3.08
CA LEU A 84 -2.79 -0.08 2.51
C LEU A 84 -2.81 -0.41 1.03
N SER A 85 -2.24 0.46 0.21
CA SER A 85 -2.09 0.24 -1.23
C SER A 85 -0.66 0.48 -1.68
N THR A 86 -0.18 -0.36 -2.60
CA THR A 86 1.12 -0.16 -3.27
C THR A 86 0.96 0.46 -4.65
N TRP A 87 1.90 1.33 -4.97
CA TRP A 87 1.99 2.07 -6.22
C TRP A 87 3.40 1.95 -6.80
N LEU A 88 3.49 1.93 -8.12
CA LEU A 88 4.75 1.97 -8.85
C LEU A 88 4.71 3.08 -9.88
N SER A 89 5.56 4.09 -9.70
CA SER A 89 5.74 5.18 -10.64
C SER A 89 6.97 4.91 -11.50
N VAL A 90 6.77 4.97 -12.81
CA VAL A 90 7.83 4.77 -13.81
C VAL A 90 7.90 5.95 -14.76
N PRO A 91 9.05 6.21 -15.41
CA PRO A 91 9.15 7.25 -16.42
C PRO A 91 8.12 7.04 -17.54
N GLU A 92 7.40 8.10 -17.91
CA GLU A 92 6.41 8.10 -19.00
C GLU A 92 7.04 7.62 -20.32
N SER A 93 8.33 7.92 -20.52
CA SER A 93 9.12 7.46 -21.67
C SER A 93 9.20 5.94 -21.82
N LEU A 94 8.87 5.15 -20.78
CA LEU A 94 8.81 3.69 -20.83
C LEU A 94 7.48 3.19 -21.43
N VAL A 95 6.40 3.95 -21.32
CA VAL A 95 5.04 3.51 -21.62
C VAL A 95 4.85 3.25 -23.12
N GLY A 96 4.27 2.10 -23.45
CA GLY A 96 3.98 1.69 -24.84
C GLY A 96 5.22 1.37 -25.68
N THR A 97 6.43 1.52 -25.12
CA THR A 97 7.67 1.14 -25.81
C THR A 97 7.84 -0.37 -25.85
N LYS A 98 8.68 -0.88 -26.77
CA LYS A 98 9.02 -2.31 -26.79
C LYS A 98 9.50 -2.80 -25.42
N LYS A 99 10.41 -2.03 -24.79
CA LYS A 99 10.94 -2.34 -23.47
C LYS A 99 9.84 -2.37 -22.41
N GLY A 100 9.01 -1.33 -22.31
CA GLY A 100 7.91 -1.29 -21.34
C GLY A 100 6.87 -2.38 -21.52
N ASN A 101 6.60 -2.79 -22.76
CA ASN A 101 5.67 -3.87 -23.09
C ASN A 101 6.21 -5.25 -22.69
N GLU A 102 7.52 -5.45 -22.81
CA GLU A 102 8.21 -6.71 -22.49
C GLU A 102 8.57 -6.82 -21.00
N THR A 103 8.71 -5.68 -20.31
CA THR A 103 8.93 -5.65 -18.85
C THR A 103 7.67 -6.07 -18.11
N ASN A 104 7.79 -7.12 -17.30
CA ASN A 104 6.73 -7.60 -16.42
C ASN A 104 7.16 -7.44 -14.96
N VAL A 105 6.27 -6.95 -14.11
CA VAL A 105 6.53 -6.69 -12.69
C VAL A 105 5.59 -7.51 -11.81
N CYS A 106 6.18 -8.27 -10.91
CA CYS A 106 5.52 -9.00 -9.84
C CYS A 106 5.83 -8.32 -8.52
N VAL A 107 4.82 -8.14 -7.68
CA VAL A 107 4.97 -7.47 -6.38
C VAL A 107 4.39 -8.35 -5.30
N TYR A 108 5.14 -8.50 -4.21
CA TYR A 108 4.74 -9.25 -3.03
C TYR A 108 4.88 -8.35 -1.81
N MET A 109 3.90 -8.42 -0.91
CA MET A 109 3.82 -7.54 0.25
C MET A 109 3.89 -8.36 1.52
N MET A 110 4.74 -7.96 2.45
CA MET A 110 4.83 -8.48 3.81
C MET A 110 3.86 -7.75 4.73
N ARG A 111 3.52 -8.35 5.86
CA ARG A 111 2.80 -7.66 6.90
C ARG A 111 3.68 -6.53 7.47
N GLY A 112 3.06 -5.42 7.88
CA GLY A 112 3.76 -4.34 8.56
C GLY A 112 4.44 -4.84 9.83
N ASP A 113 5.65 -4.36 10.10
CA ASP A 113 6.44 -4.75 11.25
C ASP A 113 6.45 -3.65 12.33
N ASN A 114 6.64 -4.04 13.59
CA ASN A 114 6.70 -3.11 14.73
C ASN A 114 8.12 -2.56 14.93
N HIS A 115 8.66 -1.95 13.87
CA HIS A 115 9.94 -1.26 13.85
C HIS A 115 9.75 0.14 13.28
N THR A 116 10.61 1.08 13.66
CA THR A 116 10.63 2.39 13.02
C THR A 116 11.28 2.29 11.65
N ALA A 117 10.59 2.76 10.61
CA ALA A 117 11.19 2.90 9.29
C ALA A 117 12.45 3.76 9.35
N THR A 118 13.48 3.38 8.61
CA THR A 118 14.68 4.18 8.47
C THR A 118 14.43 5.31 7.47
N ASN A 119 15.16 6.43 7.58
CA ASN A 119 15.17 7.47 6.54
C ASN A 119 16.13 7.08 5.39
N ALA A 120 16.14 5.80 5.02
CA ALA A 120 17.05 5.27 4.02
C ALA A 120 16.72 5.83 2.63
N THR A 121 17.76 6.17 1.88
CA THR A 121 17.64 6.52 0.47
C THR A 121 17.86 5.31 -0.44
N GLU A 122 18.46 4.24 0.09
CA GLU A 122 18.77 3.02 -0.64
C GLU A 122 17.76 1.90 -0.30
N PRO A 123 17.32 1.10 -1.30
CA PRO A 123 16.32 0.04 -1.11
C PRO A 123 16.66 -0.92 0.02
N ARG A 124 17.89 -1.45 0.04
CA ARG A 124 18.31 -2.47 1.00
C ARG A 124 18.35 -1.94 2.44
N GLU A 125 18.85 -0.71 2.62
CA GLU A 125 18.95 -0.05 3.93
C GLU A 125 17.57 0.31 4.51
N SER A 126 16.54 0.41 3.66
CA SER A 126 15.17 0.65 4.13
C SER A 126 14.64 -0.49 5.01
N CYS A 127 15.19 -1.70 4.88
CA CYS A 127 14.80 -2.89 5.62
C CYS A 127 15.68 -3.21 6.84
N ASP A 128 16.65 -2.36 7.19
CA ASP A 128 17.57 -2.59 8.31
C ASP A 128 16.82 -2.76 9.63
N GLY A 129 17.05 -3.88 10.31
CA GLY A 129 16.39 -4.24 11.56
C GLY A 129 14.96 -4.77 11.40
N ILE A 130 14.36 -4.66 10.21
CA ILE A 130 13.04 -5.22 9.88
C ILE A 130 13.18 -6.63 9.31
N ILE A 131 14.16 -6.80 8.41
CA ILE A 131 14.48 -8.08 7.76
C ILE A 131 15.94 -8.37 8.03
N ASP A 132 16.24 -9.50 8.65
CA ASP A 132 17.63 -9.92 8.88
C ASP A 132 18.32 -10.32 7.56
N GLU A 133 19.66 -10.33 7.57
CA GLU A 133 20.45 -10.58 6.36
C GLU A 133 20.26 -11.99 5.77
N GLU A 134 20.01 -12.99 6.62
CA GLU A 134 19.77 -14.38 6.19
C GLU A 134 18.44 -14.47 5.44
N CYS A 135 17.38 -13.89 6.02
CA CYS A 135 16.08 -13.78 5.41
C CYS A 135 16.12 -12.97 4.11
N MET A 136 16.80 -11.82 4.11
CA MET A 136 16.97 -11.00 2.91
C MET A 136 17.66 -11.79 1.78
N GLY A 137 18.67 -12.59 2.12
CA GLY A 137 19.32 -13.51 1.18
C GLY A 137 18.34 -14.50 0.57
N GLU A 138 17.54 -15.18 1.37
CA GLU A 138 16.54 -16.15 0.88
C GLU A 138 15.44 -15.51 0.02
N ILE A 139 14.97 -14.31 0.40
CA ILE A 139 13.97 -13.55 -0.35
C ILE A 139 14.52 -13.16 -1.73
N LEU A 140 15.76 -12.68 -1.80
CA LEU A 140 16.37 -12.25 -3.06
C LEU A 140 16.83 -13.43 -3.93
N GLU A 141 17.10 -14.59 -3.34
CA GLU A 141 17.35 -15.86 -4.05
C GLU A 141 16.06 -16.51 -4.59
N PHE A 142 14.89 -15.92 -4.34
CA PHE A 142 13.63 -16.41 -4.88
C PHE A 142 13.64 -16.38 -6.42
N ASP A 143 13.92 -17.53 -7.02
CA ASP A 143 13.78 -17.75 -8.46
C ASP A 143 12.29 -17.64 -8.83
N SER A 144 11.99 -16.60 -9.60
CA SER A 144 10.62 -16.15 -9.81
C SER A 144 10.20 -16.20 -11.29
N PRO A 145 10.51 -17.24 -12.09
CA PRO A 145 10.14 -17.23 -13.49
C PRO A 145 8.62 -17.13 -13.65
N LEU A 146 8.17 -16.30 -14.60
CA LEU A 146 6.75 -16.21 -14.94
C LEU A 146 6.27 -17.58 -15.40
N LYS A 147 5.20 -18.08 -14.77
CA LYS A 147 4.60 -19.37 -15.09
C LYS A 147 3.22 -19.14 -15.68
N ASP A 148 3.04 -19.55 -16.94
CA ASP A 148 1.79 -19.39 -17.68
C ASP A 148 1.28 -17.92 -17.69
N GLY A 149 2.21 -16.96 -17.75
CA GLY A 149 1.91 -15.53 -17.73
C GLY A 149 1.47 -14.99 -16.36
N ARG A 150 1.71 -15.73 -15.27
CA ARG A 150 1.39 -15.33 -13.90
C ARG A 150 2.66 -15.17 -13.07
N CYS A 151 2.59 -14.32 -12.05
CA CYS A 151 3.64 -14.24 -11.05
C CYS A 151 3.66 -15.54 -10.24
N PRO A 152 4.84 -16.09 -9.95
CA PRO A 152 4.95 -17.30 -9.15
C PRO A 152 4.49 -17.04 -7.72
N ARG A 153 4.08 -18.11 -7.03
CA ARG A 153 3.77 -18.04 -5.60
C ARG A 153 5.08 -17.88 -4.83
N MET A 154 5.10 -16.95 -3.88
CA MET A 154 6.22 -16.86 -2.92
C MET A 154 6.34 -18.16 -2.14
N ARG A 155 7.55 -18.45 -1.68
CA ARG A 155 7.76 -19.57 -0.75
C ARG A 155 7.02 -19.26 0.55
N ASP A 156 6.40 -20.28 1.13
CA ASP A 156 5.67 -20.15 2.40
C ASP A 156 6.57 -20.53 3.60
N ASN A 157 7.79 -20.98 3.35
CA ASN A 157 8.69 -21.60 4.32
C ASN A 157 10.09 -20.96 4.32
N PHE A 158 10.15 -19.63 4.42
CA PHE A 158 11.41 -18.94 4.67
C PHE A 158 11.97 -19.28 6.06
N SER A 159 13.26 -19.02 6.28
CA SER A 159 13.90 -19.15 7.59
C SER A 159 13.20 -18.34 8.69
N PHE A 160 13.44 -18.76 9.93
CA PHE A 160 12.90 -18.11 11.12
C PHE A 160 13.41 -16.68 11.19
N GLY A 161 12.52 -15.68 11.07
CA GLY A 161 12.88 -14.26 11.03
C GLY A 161 12.23 -13.54 9.85
N CYS A 162 11.90 -14.27 8.79
CA CYS A 162 11.10 -13.70 7.70
C CYS A 162 9.67 -13.43 8.15
N GLY A 163 9.25 -12.17 8.06
CA GLY A 163 7.87 -11.77 8.25
C GLY A 163 6.92 -12.52 7.30
N HIS A 164 5.62 -12.48 7.58
CA HIS A 164 4.63 -13.16 6.77
C HIS A 164 4.24 -12.31 5.55
N PHE A 165 4.43 -12.84 4.35
CA PHE A 165 3.83 -12.27 3.14
C PHE A 165 2.31 -12.31 3.25
N MET A 166 1.67 -11.15 3.06
CA MET A 166 0.22 -11.03 3.08
C MET A 166 -0.34 -11.77 1.87
N LEU A 167 -0.89 -12.96 2.12
CA LEU A 167 -1.75 -13.76 1.24
C LEU A 167 -1.33 -13.78 -0.23
N THR A 168 -0.36 -14.64 -0.59
CA THR A 168 -0.14 -15.02 -2.00
C THR A 168 -1.07 -16.12 -2.49
N GLN A 169 -1.98 -16.61 -1.62
CA GLN A 169 -3.19 -17.36 -1.95
C GLN A 169 -3.95 -17.69 -0.66
N SER A 170 -5.28 -17.50 -0.66
CA SER A 170 -6.15 -18.33 0.17
C SER A 170 -5.94 -19.77 -0.32
N GLU A 171 -5.40 -20.64 0.53
CA GLU A 171 -5.84 -22.03 0.42
C GLU A 171 -7.36 -21.98 0.60
N SER A 172 -8.07 -22.52 -0.37
CA SER A 172 -9.51 -22.73 -0.35
C SER A 172 -9.89 -23.56 0.86
N THR A 173 -10.02 -22.94 2.02
CA THR A 173 -10.93 -23.45 3.05
C THR A 173 -12.32 -23.16 2.51
N HIS A 174 -13.10 -24.23 2.33
CA HIS A 174 -14.39 -24.31 1.66
C HIS A 174 -15.53 -23.49 2.33
N GLU A 175 -15.22 -22.49 3.14
CA GLU A 175 -16.16 -21.85 4.07
C GLU A 175 -16.41 -20.36 3.82
N LEU A 176 -15.68 -19.72 2.90
CA LEU A 176 -15.92 -18.31 2.56
C LEU A 176 -16.76 -18.17 1.28
N PRO A 177 -17.68 -17.19 1.20
CA PRO A 177 -18.51 -16.97 0.01
C PRO A 177 -17.66 -16.69 -1.23
N ASP A 178 -18.17 -17.03 -2.42
CA ASP A 178 -17.48 -16.92 -3.73
C ASP A 178 -16.91 -15.51 -4.04
N TRP A 179 -17.47 -14.45 -3.45
CA TRP A 179 -16.95 -13.08 -3.59
C TRP A 179 -15.70 -12.79 -2.75
N TYR A 180 -15.34 -13.68 -1.81
CA TYR A 180 -14.08 -13.67 -1.05
C TYR A 180 -12.97 -14.42 -1.79
N HIS A 181 -13.31 -15.28 -2.76
CA HIS A 181 -12.37 -15.92 -3.67
C HIS A 181 -12.08 -14.98 -4.85
N THR A 182 -11.57 -13.79 -4.55
CA THR A 182 -10.89 -13.00 -5.58
C THR A 182 -9.71 -13.82 -6.09
N ASP A 183 -9.54 -13.89 -7.41
CA ASP A 183 -8.36 -14.48 -8.04
C ASP A 183 -7.09 -13.77 -7.50
N LEU A 184 -6.55 -14.28 -6.40
CA LEU A 184 -5.35 -13.79 -5.71
C LEU A 184 -4.08 -14.13 -6.53
N SER A 185 -4.23 -14.60 -7.77
CA SER A 185 -3.13 -14.67 -8.72
C SER A 185 -2.62 -13.26 -8.97
N VAL A 186 -1.44 -12.95 -8.43
CA VAL A 186 -0.71 -11.73 -8.78
C VAL A 186 -0.40 -11.83 -10.27
N HIS A 187 -1.14 -11.08 -11.09
CA HIS A 187 -0.86 -10.98 -12.51
C HIS A 187 0.29 -10.01 -12.69
N PRO A 188 1.32 -10.36 -13.48
CA PRO A 188 2.39 -9.41 -13.75
C PRO A 188 1.79 -8.16 -14.41
N ARG A 189 2.27 -7.00 -13.98
CA ARG A 189 1.95 -5.72 -14.61
C ARG A 189 3.02 -5.41 -15.64
N ASN A 190 2.61 -4.95 -16.81
CA ASN A 190 3.51 -4.36 -17.81
C ASN A 190 3.12 -2.92 -18.10
N PHE A 191 3.93 -2.23 -18.91
CA PHE A 191 3.77 -0.81 -19.18
C PHE A 191 3.25 -0.56 -20.60
N SER A 192 2.38 -1.44 -21.08
CA SER A 192 1.84 -1.35 -22.45
C SER A 192 0.86 -0.22 -22.69
N SER A 193 0.29 0.36 -21.64
CA SER A 193 -0.67 1.44 -21.72
C SER A 193 -0.74 2.24 -20.42
N SER A 194 -0.94 3.55 -20.53
CA SER A 194 -1.26 4.47 -19.43
C SER A 194 -2.75 4.62 -19.13
N ASN A 195 -3.65 3.85 -19.76
CA ASN A 195 -5.10 4.03 -19.58
C ASN A 195 -5.55 3.89 -18.11
N CYS A 196 -4.86 3.05 -17.33
CA CYS A 196 -5.12 2.82 -15.92
C CYS A 196 -3.97 3.31 -15.01
N THR A 197 -3.33 4.41 -15.38
CA THR A 197 -2.34 5.10 -14.53
C THR A 197 -2.91 6.39 -13.94
N LEU A 198 -2.21 6.91 -12.94
CA LEU A 198 -2.42 8.24 -12.37
C LEU A 198 -1.21 9.10 -12.76
N ASP A 199 -1.46 10.33 -13.20
CA ASP A 199 -0.40 11.28 -13.55
C ASP A 199 0.22 11.89 -12.28
N GLU A 200 -0.57 11.95 -11.20
CA GLU A 200 -0.16 12.42 -9.89
C GLU A 200 -0.66 11.45 -8.82
N LEU A 201 0.14 11.25 -7.77
CA LEU A 201 -0.26 10.51 -6.58
C LEU A 201 -0.26 11.47 -5.39
N GLN A 202 -1.40 11.58 -4.70
CA GLN A 202 -1.54 12.54 -3.59
C GLN A 202 -0.42 12.33 -2.57
N ASN A 203 0.21 13.43 -2.14
CA ASN A 203 1.24 13.42 -1.10
C ASN A 203 2.49 12.59 -1.44
N VAL A 204 2.75 12.36 -2.72
CA VAL A 204 4.02 11.80 -3.22
C VAL A 204 4.59 12.78 -4.22
N ASP A 205 5.80 13.27 -3.96
CA ASP A 205 6.53 14.14 -4.87
C ASP A 205 7.08 13.30 -6.03
N LEU A 206 6.47 13.47 -7.21
CA LEU A 206 6.86 12.79 -8.44
C LEU A 206 7.30 13.85 -9.45
N ASP A 207 8.38 13.58 -10.16
CA ASP A 207 8.76 14.40 -11.31
C ASP A 207 7.67 14.36 -12.39
N ASN A 208 7.51 15.45 -13.13
CA ASN A 208 6.45 15.62 -14.15
C ASN A 208 6.51 14.59 -15.31
N ASP A 209 7.58 13.81 -15.41
CA ASP A 209 7.79 12.81 -16.46
C ASP A 209 7.55 11.37 -15.97
N TYR A 210 6.83 11.18 -14.85
CA TYR A 210 6.44 9.87 -14.33
C TYR A 210 4.94 9.63 -14.48
N VAL A 211 4.58 8.35 -14.62
CA VAL A 211 3.19 7.88 -14.50
C VAL A 211 3.10 6.78 -13.45
N THR A 212 2.01 6.77 -12.69
CA THR A 212 1.84 5.88 -11.54
C THR A 212 0.87 4.75 -11.85
N TYR A 213 1.34 3.52 -11.73
CA TYR A 213 0.55 2.31 -11.84
C TYR A 213 0.05 1.86 -10.47
N GLY A 214 -1.23 1.48 -10.40
CA GLY A 214 -1.83 0.85 -9.22
C GLY A 214 -2.23 -0.61 -9.49
N GLY A 215 -2.99 -1.19 -8.55
CA GLY A 215 -3.44 -2.58 -8.66
C GLY A 215 -2.32 -3.60 -8.43
N PHE A 216 -1.32 -3.21 -7.65
CA PHE A 216 -0.39 -4.09 -6.94
C PHE A 216 -1.03 -4.58 -5.63
N PRO A 217 -0.38 -5.44 -4.83
CA PRO A 217 -0.93 -5.86 -3.55
C PRO A 217 -1.40 -4.68 -2.70
N SER A 218 -2.60 -4.84 -2.16
CA SER A 218 -3.29 -3.86 -1.33
C SER A 218 -4.24 -4.62 -0.43
N GLY A 219 -4.52 -4.11 0.77
CA GLY A 219 -5.42 -4.82 1.66
C GLY A 219 -5.89 -4.00 2.84
N ALA A 220 -7.02 -4.43 3.39
CA ALA A 220 -7.48 -4.00 4.69
C ALA A 220 -6.52 -4.49 5.77
N LEU A 221 -6.08 -3.58 6.62
CA LEU A 221 -5.30 -3.88 7.81
C LEU A 221 -6.29 -4.04 8.97
N LEU A 222 -6.36 -5.26 9.51
CA LEU A 222 -7.21 -5.59 10.65
C LEU A 222 -6.34 -6.11 11.81
N PRO A 223 -6.73 -5.86 13.07
CA PRO A 223 -7.95 -5.15 13.49
C PRO A 223 -7.88 -3.63 13.29
N GLY A 224 -9.03 -2.99 13.07
CA GLY A 224 -9.17 -1.54 13.15
C GLY A 224 -9.45 -1.06 14.58
N ASP A 225 -9.77 0.22 14.74
CA ASP A 225 -10.16 0.79 16.04
C ASP A 225 -11.58 0.35 16.42
N ARG A 226 -11.80 0.01 17.69
CA ARG A 226 -13.12 -0.38 18.20
C ARG A 226 -14.05 0.80 18.50
N GLU A 227 -13.48 1.97 18.77
CA GLU A 227 -14.21 3.20 19.04
C GLU A 227 -13.91 4.23 17.95
N LEU A 228 -14.88 5.09 17.65
CA LEU A 228 -14.77 6.04 16.53
C LEU A 228 -13.66 7.10 16.75
N ASP A 229 -13.44 7.45 18.01
CA ASP A 229 -12.46 8.43 18.48
C ASP A 229 -11.12 7.80 18.94
N SER A 230 -11.00 6.48 18.92
CA SER A 230 -9.72 5.77 19.09
C SER A 230 -8.92 5.82 17.80
N PHE A 231 -7.63 6.11 17.88
CA PHE A 231 -6.71 6.13 16.73
C PHE A 231 -5.48 5.24 16.94
N GLU A 232 -5.56 4.26 17.85
CA GLU A 232 -4.45 3.37 18.15
C GLU A 232 -4.03 2.55 16.92
N ALA A 233 -5.00 2.01 16.18
CA ALA A 233 -4.71 1.24 14.96
C ALA A 233 -4.15 2.15 13.86
N TYR A 234 -4.75 3.33 13.66
CA TYR A 234 -4.25 4.31 12.70
C TYR A 234 -2.81 4.76 13.03
N ASP A 235 -2.58 5.22 14.26
CA ASP A 235 -1.28 5.71 14.72
C ASP A 235 -0.22 4.61 14.56
N LEU A 236 -0.57 3.33 14.76
CA LEU A 236 0.31 2.20 14.50
C LEU A 236 0.61 2.05 13.00
N GLN A 237 -0.41 1.91 12.16
CA GLN A 237 -0.23 1.58 10.73
C GLN A 237 0.44 2.67 9.91
N VAL A 238 0.34 3.95 10.32
CA VAL A 238 1.10 5.06 9.72
C VAL A 238 2.62 4.86 9.90
N ARG A 239 3.05 4.19 10.97
CA ARG A 239 4.47 4.09 11.34
C ARG A 239 5.10 2.74 11.05
N GLN A 240 4.29 1.70 10.86
CA GLN A 240 4.79 0.36 10.57
C GLN A 240 5.33 0.28 9.13
N PRO A 241 6.63 -0.02 8.93
CA PRO A 241 7.17 -0.29 7.63
C PRO A 241 6.62 -1.61 7.09
N VAL A 242 6.33 -1.61 5.81
CA VAL A 242 5.80 -2.75 5.07
C VAL A 242 6.84 -3.19 4.07
N GLY A 243 7.28 -4.45 4.17
CA GLY A 243 8.20 -5.05 3.22
C GLY A 243 7.52 -5.29 1.87
N LEU A 244 8.15 -4.89 0.78
CA LEU A 244 7.69 -5.11 -0.58
C LEU A 244 8.83 -5.70 -1.42
N LEU A 245 8.60 -6.90 -1.95
CA LEU A 245 9.49 -7.51 -2.95
C LEU A 245 8.96 -7.18 -4.33
N PHE A 246 9.76 -6.47 -5.11
CA PHE A 246 9.51 -6.22 -6.52
C PHE A 246 10.40 -7.12 -7.36
N VAL A 247 9.79 -7.92 -8.21
CA VAL A 247 10.50 -8.78 -9.17
C VAL A 247 10.16 -8.33 -10.59
N THR A 248 11.20 -8.00 -11.35
CA THR A 248 11.09 -7.55 -12.73
C THR A 248 11.61 -8.62 -13.67
N HIS A 249 10.88 -8.82 -14.78
CA HIS A 249 11.25 -9.73 -15.86
C HIS A 249 11.40 -8.92 -17.14
N TYR A 250 12.59 -8.94 -17.73
CA TYR A 250 12.85 -8.26 -19.00
C TYR A 250 13.95 -8.99 -19.79
N ASP A 251 13.70 -9.25 -21.07
CA ASP A 251 14.63 -9.90 -22.00
C ASP A 251 15.25 -11.21 -21.43
N GLY A 252 14.42 -12.02 -20.77
CA GLY A 252 14.84 -13.26 -20.12
C GLY A 252 15.63 -13.09 -18.82
N ASN A 253 15.93 -11.85 -18.41
CA ASN A 253 16.57 -11.54 -17.13
C ASN A 253 15.51 -11.33 -16.04
N VAL A 254 15.87 -11.74 -14.82
CA VAL A 254 15.09 -11.50 -13.60
C VAL A 254 15.91 -10.56 -12.70
N SER A 255 15.26 -9.56 -12.12
CA SER A 255 15.89 -8.70 -11.11
C SER A 255 14.89 -8.44 -9.99
N SER A 256 15.36 -8.63 -8.77
CA SER A 256 14.53 -8.54 -7.56
C SER A 256 15.08 -7.47 -6.64
N GLU A 257 14.21 -6.63 -6.11
CA GLU A 257 14.55 -5.63 -5.12
C GLU A 257 13.57 -5.70 -3.94
N MET A 258 14.11 -5.63 -2.72
CA MET A 258 13.32 -5.58 -1.50
C MET A 258 13.40 -4.17 -0.91
N VAL A 259 12.24 -3.61 -0.56
CA VAL A 259 12.12 -2.31 0.13
C VAL A 259 11.20 -2.44 1.33
N CYS A 260 11.41 -1.63 2.35
CA CYS A 260 10.54 -1.56 3.52
C CYS A 260 10.12 -0.10 3.72
N ILE A 261 8.82 0.18 3.56
CA ILE A 261 8.31 1.56 3.52
C ILE A 261 7.18 1.70 4.53
N ALA A 262 7.27 2.69 5.42
CA ALA A 262 6.14 3.10 6.25
C ALA A 262 5.39 4.25 5.56
N PRO A 263 4.05 4.28 5.63
CA PRO A 263 3.28 5.42 5.13
C PRO A 263 3.28 6.55 6.18
N ASN A 264 4.44 7.15 6.47
CA ASN A 264 4.65 8.13 7.54
C ASN A 264 4.67 9.59 7.07
N ASP A 265 4.63 9.85 5.76
CA ASP A 265 4.44 11.19 5.19
C ASP A 265 2.96 11.54 5.27
N LEU A 266 2.59 12.42 6.20
CA LEU A 266 1.20 12.76 6.47
C LEU A 266 0.65 13.75 5.44
N ALA A 267 -0.54 13.46 4.92
CA ALA A 267 -1.27 14.42 4.09
C ALA A 267 -1.77 15.61 4.94
N GLU A 268 -1.98 16.76 4.28
CA GLU A 268 -2.51 17.95 4.96
C GLU A 268 -3.86 17.66 5.62
N GLY A 269 -4.00 18.05 6.89
CA GLY A 269 -5.21 17.82 7.69
C GLY A 269 -5.33 16.43 8.29
N SER A 270 -4.43 15.49 7.97
CA SER A 270 -4.37 14.19 8.63
C SER A 270 -3.93 14.30 10.08
N ARG A 271 -4.37 13.32 10.88
CA ARG A 271 -3.94 13.19 12.27
C ARG A 271 -2.45 12.84 12.33
N VAL A 272 -1.74 13.51 13.23
CA VAL A 272 -0.37 13.18 13.62
C VAL A 272 -0.41 12.08 14.69
N PRO A 273 0.31 10.95 14.52
CA PRO A 273 0.39 9.90 15.53
C PRO A 273 0.92 10.42 16.88
N GLN A 274 0.33 9.99 17.99
CA GLN A 274 0.64 10.55 19.33
C GLN A 274 1.31 9.58 20.30
N SER A 275 1.25 8.25 20.08
CA SER A 275 1.86 7.27 20.98
C SER A 275 3.38 7.16 20.77
N GLU A 276 4.10 6.59 21.74
CA GLU A 276 5.50 6.19 21.53
C GLU A 276 5.57 5.02 20.52
N PHE A 277 6.64 4.96 19.73
CA PHE A 277 6.84 3.91 18.74
C PHE A 277 8.33 3.60 18.54
N PRO A 278 8.75 2.32 18.43
CA PRO A 278 7.92 1.10 18.46
C PRO A 278 7.30 0.86 19.85
N ASP A 279 6.05 0.40 19.88
CA ASP A 279 5.34 0.11 21.13
C ASP A 279 5.58 -1.36 21.51
N GLU A 280 6.04 -1.65 22.73
CA GLU A 280 6.18 -3.04 23.21
C GLU A 280 4.84 -3.82 23.15
N SER A 281 3.71 -3.10 23.18
CA SER A 281 2.34 -3.62 23.05
C SER A 281 1.86 -3.81 21.60
N GLY A 282 2.50 -3.17 20.61
CA GLY A 282 2.14 -3.26 19.19
C GLY A 282 2.29 -4.68 18.62
N ALA A 283 3.16 -5.47 19.22
CA ALA A 283 3.29 -6.90 18.96
C ALA A 283 2.05 -7.73 19.41
N VAL A 284 1.25 -7.22 20.36
CA VAL A 284 0.09 -7.91 20.95
C VAL A 284 -1.17 -7.73 20.09
N LEU A 285 -1.45 -6.53 19.57
CA LEU A 285 -2.60 -6.28 18.68
C LEU A 285 -2.61 -7.21 17.44
N MET A 286 -1.42 -7.58 16.97
CA MET A 286 -1.24 -8.48 15.82
C MET A 286 -1.31 -9.98 16.19
N ARG A 287 -1.08 -10.35 17.46
CA ARG A 287 -1.19 -11.73 17.97
C ARG A 287 -2.61 -12.13 18.38
N VAL A 288 -3.39 -11.18 18.91
CA VAL A 288 -4.73 -11.46 19.47
C VAL A 288 -5.79 -11.78 18.39
N GLY A 289 -5.49 -11.54 17.11
CA GLY A 289 -6.37 -11.95 16.02
C GLY A 289 -6.46 -13.47 15.79
N TRP A 290 -5.45 -14.26 16.20
CA TRP A 290 -5.33 -15.65 15.72
C TRP A 290 -4.91 -16.69 16.77
N THR A 291 -4.64 -16.32 18.03
CA THR A 291 -4.46 -17.30 19.10
C THR A 291 -5.73 -17.41 19.94
N GLY A 292 -6.39 -18.57 19.87
CA GLY A 292 -7.28 -18.99 20.93
C GLY A 292 -6.56 -18.86 22.27
N VAL A 293 -7.14 -18.04 23.15
CA VAL A 293 -6.93 -17.94 24.60
C VAL A 293 -5.62 -18.58 25.09
N LEU A 294 -4.60 -17.76 25.35
CA LEU A 294 -3.61 -18.07 26.36
C LEU A 294 -3.77 -17.08 27.51
N VAL A 295 -4.51 -17.54 28.53
CA VAL A 295 -4.56 -16.92 29.86
C VAL A 295 -3.13 -16.85 30.40
N GLY A 296 -2.58 -15.65 30.49
CA GLY A 296 -1.35 -15.40 31.22
C GLY A 296 -1.59 -15.61 32.72
N VAL A 297 -1.13 -16.74 33.25
CA VAL A 297 -1.02 -16.95 34.70
C VAL A 297 0.15 -16.11 35.19
N ALA A 298 -0.15 -15.00 35.87
CA ALA A 298 0.85 -14.25 36.61
C ALA A 298 1.31 -15.08 37.82
N VAL A 299 2.56 -15.55 37.79
CA VAL A 299 3.22 -16.11 38.97
C VAL A 299 3.65 -14.95 39.86
N LEU A 300 2.83 -14.67 40.89
CA LEU A 300 3.22 -13.85 42.02
C LEU A 300 4.25 -14.62 42.86
N VAL A 301 5.53 -14.31 42.66
CA VAL A 301 6.57 -14.70 43.63
C VAL A 301 6.42 -13.80 44.84
N SER A 302 5.74 -14.33 45.87
CA SER A 302 5.68 -13.70 47.19
C SER A 302 7.01 -13.96 47.88
N VAL A 303 7.79 -12.90 48.12
CA VAL A 303 8.93 -12.92 49.04
C VAL A 303 8.37 -12.76 50.46
N LEU A 304 8.54 -13.79 51.28
CA LEU A 304 8.50 -13.75 52.74
C LEU A 304 9.83 -14.27 53.26
#